data_AF-A0A514EHH1-F1
#
_entry.id   AF-A0A514EHH1-F1
#
_cell.length_a   1.000
_cell.length_b   1.000
_cell.length_c   1.000
_cell.angle_alpha   90.00
_cell.angle_beta   90.00
_cell.angle_gamma   90.00
#
_symmetry.space_group_name_H-M   'P 1'
#
loop_
_entity.id
_entity.type
_entity.pdbx_description
1 polymer ?
#
loop_
_entity_poly.entity_id
_entity_poly.type
_entity_poly.pdbx_seq_one_letter_code
_entity_poly.pdbx_strand_id
1 'polypeptide(L)' 'MWHPLRAALAALASPELQPTLSIGVVQLRPGDDANGVVQRVYEVLYVAKSGGRNRVFAVY' A
#
# COMPACT_ATOMS: atom_id res chain seq x y z
N MET A 1 9.30 -10.18 -4.89
CA MET A 1 9.27 -9.84 -6.33
C MET A 1 8.00 -9.04 -6.63
N TRP A 2 8.06 -7.71 -6.77
CA TRP A 2 6.90 -6.79 -6.81
C TRP A 2 6.29 -6.57 -8.22
N HIS A 3 6.43 -7.54 -9.12
CA HIS A 3 6.16 -7.35 -10.55
C HIS A 3 4.69 -7.05 -10.93
N PRO A 4 3.65 -7.62 -10.24
CA PRO A 4 2.26 -7.44 -10.68
C PRO A 4 1.77 -5.99 -10.56
N LEU A 5 2.09 -5.32 -9.46
CA LEU A 5 1.60 -3.96 -9.18
C LEU A 5 2.20 -2.91 -10.12
N ARG A 6 3.46 -3.11 -10.54
CA ARG A 6 4.11 -2.22 -11.52
C ARG A 6 3.52 -2.38 -12.91
N ALA A 7 3.26 -3.62 -13.33
CA ALA A 7 2.59 -3.89 -14.60
C ALA A 7 1.18 -3.28 -14.64
N ALA A 8 0.43 -3.39 -13.53
CA ALA A 8 -0.90 -2.79 -13.43
C ALA A 8 -0.87 -1.25 -13.53
N LEU A 9 0.08 -0.57 -12.87
CA LEU A 9 0.24 0.88 -13.03
C LEU A 9 0.61 1.27 -14.45
N ALA A 10 1.52 0.53 -15.09
CA ALA A 10 1.92 0.79 -16.48
C ALA A 10 0.73 0.65 -17.44
N ALA A 11 -0.15 -0.32 -17.22
CA ALA A 11 -1.37 -0.50 -18.01
C ALA A 11 -2.39 0.64 -17.83
N LEU A 12 -2.35 1.37 -16.72
CA LEU A 12 -3.20 2.52 -16.43
C LEU A 12 -2.59 3.86 -16.88
N ALA A 13 -1.31 3.87 -17.27
CA ALA A 13 -0.59 5.08 -17.62
C ALA A 13 -0.97 5.57 -19.02
N SER A 14 -1.12 6.89 -19.16
CA SER A 14 -1.34 7.59 -20.42
C SER A 14 -0.51 8.88 -20.46
N PRO A 15 -0.40 9.57 -21.60
CA PRO A 15 0.27 10.88 -21.65
C PRO A 15 -0.34 11.91 -20.69
N GLU A 16 -1.64 11.81 -20.41
CA GLU A 16 -2.40 12.75 -19.57
C GLU A 16 -2.48 12.32 -18.09
N LEU A 17 -2.18 11.04 -17.79
CA LEU A 17 -2.28 10.49 -16.45
C LEU A 17 -1.13 9.51 -16.17
N GLN A 18 -0.32 9.83 -15.17
CA GLN A 18 0.75 8.97 -14.69
C GLN A 18 0.42 8.54 -13.24
N PRO A 19 -0.36 7.48 -13.04
CA PRO A 19 -0.81 7.10 -11.71
C PRO A 19 0.35 6.56 -10.87
N THR A 20 0.27 6.82 -9.57
CA THR A 20 1.15 6.20 -8.57
C THR A 20 0.30 5.52 -7.51
N LEU A 21 0.92 4.68 -6.68
CA LEU A 21 0.24 3.97 -5.60
C LEU A 21 0.95 4.18 -4.27
N SER A 22 0.18 4.22 -3.19
CA SER A 22 0.69 4.17 -1.82
C SER A 22 0.21 2.87 -1.19
N ILE A 23 1.11 2.14 -0.53
CA ILE A 23 0.82 0.81 0.05
C ILE A 23 1.15 0.84 1.53
N GLY A 24 0.21 0.36 2.35
CA GLY A 24 0.49 -0.06 3.72
C GLY A 24 0.57 -1.58 3.79
N VAL A 25 1.63 -2.11 4.42
CA VAL A 25 1.81 -3.55 4.65
C VAL A 25 1.96 -3.80 6.15
N VAL A 26 1.22 -4.77 6.68
CA VAL A 26 1.36 -5.22 8.06
C VAL A 26 1.64 -6.71 8.09
N GLN A 27 2.39 -7.14 9.10
CA GLN A 27 2.49 -8.55 9.42
C GLN A 27 1.29 -9.00 10.27
N LEU A 28 0.73 -10.16 9.90
CA LEU A 28 -0.21 -10.90 10.74
C LEU A 28 0.53 -11.48 11.95
N ARG A 29 -0.11 -11.38 13.11
CA ARG A 29 0.40 -11.77 14.43
C ARG A 29 -0.53 -12.79 15.07
N PRO A 30 -0.02 -13.68 15.93
CA PRO A 30 -0.88 -14.58 16.71
C PRO A 30 -1.89 -13.78 17.54
N GLY A 31 -3.16 -14.18 17.50
CA GLY A 31 -4.23 -13.51 18.23
C GLY A 31 -4.83 -12.28 17.54
N ASP A 32 -4.35 -11.91 16.36
CA ASP A 32 -5.02 -10.90 15.53
C ASP A 32 -6.44 -11.34 15.19
N ASP A 33 -7.40 -10.42 15.35
CA ASP A 33 -8.68 -10.51 14.68
C ASP A 33 -8.66 -9.73 13.34
N ALA A 34 -9.61 -10.06 12.46
CA ALA A 34 -9.68 -9.48 11.12
C ALA A 34 -9.83 -7.95 11.14
N ASN A 35 -10.60 -7.40 12.08
CA ASN A 35 -10.80 -5.96 12.18
C ASN A 35 -9.50 -5.26 12.64
N GLY A 36 -8.82 -5.82 13.64
CA GLY A 36 -7.55 -5.30 14.15
C GLY A 36 -6.47 -5.26 13.06
N VAL A 37 -6.40 -6.30 12.22
CA VAL A 37 -5.49 -6.33 11.07
C VAL A 37 -5.82 -5.24 10.06
N VAL A 38 -7.10 -5.11 9.70
CA VAL A 38 -7.55 -4.12 8.72
C VAL A 38 -7.29 -2.70 9.21
N GLN A 39 -7.54 -2.41 10.49
CA GLN A 39 -7.24 -1.09 11.07
C GLN A 39 -5.74 -0.76 11.00
N ARG A 40 -4.87 -1.70 11.37
CA ARG A 40 -3.42 -1.50 11.24
C ARG A 40 -2.98 -1.26 9.79
N VAL A 41 -3.57 -1.97 8.82
CA VAL A 41 -3.30 -1.72 7.39
C VAL A 41 -3.69 -0.29 7.01
N TYR A 42 -4.84 0.21 7.47
CA TYR A 42 -5.29 1.56 7.18
C TYR A 42 -4.36 2.62 7.77
N GLU A 43 -3.92 2.46 9.02
CA GLU A 43 -2.97 3.37 9.67
C GLU A 43 -1.66 3.45 8.89
N VAL A 44 -1.11 2.30 8.51
CA VAL A 44 0.15 2.20 7.76
C VAL A 44 0.00 2.77 6.35
N LEU A 45 -1.13 2.52 5.69
CA LEU A 45 -1.46 3.13 4.40
C LEU A 45 -1.61 4.65 4.52
N TYR A 46 -2.18 5.13 5.63
CA TYR A 46 -2.30 6.56 5.90
C TYR A 46 -0.92 7.20 6.03
N VAL A 47 0.03 6.58 6.74
CA VAL A 47 1.42 7.04 6.81
C VAL A 47 2.07 7.10 5.43
N ALA A 48 1.86 6.08 4.58
CA ALA A 48 2.38 6.10 3.22
C ALA A 48 1.80 7.28 2.41
N LYS A 49 0.51 7.60 2.57
CA LYS A 49 -0.15 8.72 1.90
C LYS A 49 0.32 10.07 2.42
N SER A 50 0.32 10.27 3.74
CA SER A 50 0.69 11.54 4.39
C SER A 50 2.18 11.84 4.28
N GLY A 51 3.02 10.80 4.18
CA GLY A 51 4.46 10.94 3.98
C GLY A 51 4.87 11.46 2.60
N GLY A 52 3.93 11.73 1.69
CA GLY A 52 4.23 12.21 0.33
C GLY A 52 3.82 11.25 -0.79
N ARG A 53 3.01 10.23 -0.48
CA ARG A 53 2.49 9.24 -1.43
C ARG A 53 3.61 8.47 -2.16
N ASN A 54 3.24 7.74 -3.22
CA ASN A 54 4.10 6.92 -4.08
C ASN A 54 5.16 6.09 -3.31
N ARG A 55 4.74 5.42 -2.23
CA ARG A 55 5.64 4.70 -1.35
C ARG A 55 4.96 3.53 -0.66
N VAL A 56 5.82 2.65 -0.16
CA VAL A 56 5.44 1.54 0.71
C VAL A 56 5.82 1.92 2.13
N PHE A 57 4.90 1.80 3.07
CA PHE A 57 5.20 1.78 4.50
C PHE A 57 4.86 0.40 5.03
N ALA A 58 5.76 -0.21 5.80
CA ALA A 58 5.62 -1.57 6.29
C ALA A 58 6.02 -1.63 7.75
N VAL A 59 5.23 -2.33 8.57
CA VAL A 59 5.49 -2.54 9.99
C VAL A 59 5.35 -4.02 10.34
N TYR A 60 6.23 -4.49 11.23
CA TYR A 60 6.23 -5.83 11.81
C TYR A 60 5.32 -5.86 13.03
#